data_AF-A0A7M2J3K8-F1
#
_entry.id   AF-A0A7M2J3K8-F1
#
_cell.length_a   1.000
_cell.length_b   1.000
_cell.length_c   1.000
_cell.angle_alpha   90.00
_cell.angle_beta   90.00
_cell.angle_gamma   90.00
#
_symmetry.space_group_name_H-M   'P 1'
#
loop_
_entity.id
_entity.type
_entity.pdbx_description
1 polymer ?
#
loop_
_entity_poly.entity_id
_entity_poly.type
_entity_poly.pdbx_seq_one_letter_code
_entity_poly.pdbx_strand_id
1 'polypeptide(L)'
;MLREILFPLLLCVAAFIGFDILEGQRDTARLERDNALFEVTGLREAARISGEMLAARDAIDLKRTLELDHERASNLELRRTVDDGGQRLLINATCSAAGTEKASAGGVADAKPAELAADARPDYFTLRDQLALSKQMILGLQDYVHQVCLR
;
A
#
# COMPACT_ATOMS: atom_id res chain seq x y z
N MET A 1 72.44 -41.24 -28.01
CA MET A 1 72.41 -40.74 -26.62
C MET A 1 71.69 -39.40 -26.52
N LEU A 2 72.21 -38.29 -27.09
CA LEU A 2 71.57 -36.96 -26.94
C LEU A 2 70.16 -36.85 -27.56
N ARG A 3 69.95 -37.44 -28.74
CA ARG A 3 68.65 -37.44 -29.46
C ARG A 3 67.54 -38.24 -28.75
N GLU A 4 67.92 -39.33 -28.09
CA GLU A 4 67.00 -40.21 -27.33
C GLU A 4 66.46 -39.54 -26.07
N ILE A 5 67.17 -38.55 -25.52
CA ILE A 5 66.76 -37.77 -24.34
C ILE A 5 65.98 -36.51 -24.76
N LEU A 6 66.31 -35.92 -25.91
CA LEU A 6 65.70 -34.69 -26.41
C LEU A 6 64.23 -34.88 -26.80
N PHE A 7 63.89 -36.02 -27.40
CA PHE A 7 62.53 -36.32 -27.84
C PHE A 7 61.50 -36.47 -26.70
N PRO A 8 61.75 -37.27 -25.64
CA PRO A 8 60.82 -37.35 -24.50
C PRO A 8 60.73 -36.02 -23.75
N LEU A 9 61.82 -35.26 -23.66
CA LEU A 9 61.81 -33.95 -23.04
C LEU A 9 60.90 -32.96 -23.79
N LEU A 10 60.97 -32.93 -25.12
CA LEU A 10 60.08 -32.11 -25.95
C LEU A 10 58.61 -32.51 -25.81
N LEU A 11 58.31 -33.81 -25.72
CA LEU A 11 56.95 -34.30 -25.53
C LEU A 11 56.40 -33.91 -24.15
N CYS A 12 57.21 -34.02 -23.10
CA CYS A 12 56.84 -33.54 -21.76
C CYS A 12 56.58 -32.03 -21.75
N VAL A 13 57.40 -31.23 -22.42
CA VAL A 13 57.19 -29.78 -22.54
C VAL A 13 55.90 -29.47 -23.28
N ALA A 14 55.62 -30.16 -24.40
CA ALA A 14 54.39 -29.97 -25.16
C ALA A 14 53.14 -30.36 -24.35
N ALA A 15 53.21 -31.46 -23.59
CA ALA A 15 52.13 -31.90 -22.70
C ALA A 15 51.89 -30.91 -21.56
N PHE A 16 52.96 -30.35 -20.97
CA PHE A 16 52.87 -29.33 -19.92
C PHE A 16 52.21 -28.06 -20.45
N ILE A 17 52.67 -27.54 -21.59
CA ILE A 17 52.06 -26.36 -22.25
C ILE A 17 50.58 -26.62 -22.59
N GLY A 18 50.26 -27.80 -23.10
CA GLY A 18 48.88 -28.19 -23.40
C GLY A 18 48.00 -28.23 -22.16
N PHE A 19 48.53 -28.73 -21.04
CA PHE A 19 47.83 -28.75 -19.75
C PHE A 19 47.59 -27.33 -19.21
N ASP A 20 48.61 -26.46 -19.21
CA ASP A 20 48.48 -25.06 -18.78
C ASP A 20 47.41 -24.32 -19.59
N ILE A 21 47.38 -24.50 -20.90
CA ILE A 21 46.36 -23.89 -21.77
C ILE A 21 44.96 -24.41 -21.41
N LEU A 22 44.80 -25.73 -21.22
CA LEU A 22 43.51 -26.33 -20.87
C LEU A 22 43.02 -25.90 -19.48
N GLU A 23 43.91 -25.79 -18.50
CA GLU A 23 43.59 -25.29 -17.16
C GLU A 23 43.18 -23.82 -17.23
N GLY A 24 43.93 -22.99 -17.95
CA GLY A 24 43.57 -21.60 -18.20
C GLY A 24 42.19 -21.43 -18.84
N GLN A 25 41.87 -22.20 -19.90
CA GLN A 25 40.55 -22.17 -20.54
C GLN A 25 39.41 -22.64 -19.62
N ARG A 26 39.68 -23.65 -18.78
CA ARG A 26 38.69 -24.12 -17.80
C ARG A 26 38.43 -23.06 -16.75
N ASP A 27 39.48 -22.41 -16.26
CA ASP A 27 39.37 -21.42 -15.20
C ASP A 27 38.69 -20.14 -15.71
N THR A 28 38.96 -19.71 -16.94
CA THR A 28 38.23 -18.60 -17.56
C THR A 28 36.75 -18.94 -17.72
N ALA A 29 36.41 -20.14 -18.22
CA ALA A 29 35.01 -20.57 -18.37
C ALA A 29 34.30 -20.69 -17.01
N ARG A 30 35.00 -21.15 -15.96
CA ARG A 30 34.47 -21.20 -14.59
C ARG A 30 34.20 -19.81 -14.06
N LEU A 31 35.13 -18.88 -14.25
CA LEU A 31 35.02 -17.50 -13.81
C LEU A 31 33.83 -16.79 -14.48
N GLU A 32 33.70 -16.93 -15.80
CA GLU A 32 32.55 -16.36 -16.55
C GLU A 32 31.22 -16.92 -16.04
N ARG A 33 31.16 -18.24 -15.80
CA ARG A 33 29.98 -18.91 -15.26
C ARG A 33 29.66 -18.44 -13.84
N ASP A 34 30.65 -18.31 -12.96
CA ASP A 34 30.44 -17.82 -11.59
C ASP A 34 29.98 -16.35 -11.58
N ASN A 35 30.55 -15.50 -12.44
CA ASN A 35 30.10 -14.12 -12.61
C ASN A 35 28.64 -14.05 -13.12
N ALA A 36 28.30 -14.83 -14.15
CA ALA A 36 26.95 -14.89 -14.67
C ALA A 36 25.94 -15.43 -13.63
N LEU A 37 26.33 -16.46 -12.85
CA LEU A 37 25.50 -16.97 -11.76
C LEU A 37 25.28 -15.93 -10.67
N PHE A 38 26.33 -15.18 -10.30
CA PHE A 38 26.22 -14.11 -9.33
C PHE A 38 25.25 -13.01 -9.80
N GLU A 39 25.35 -12.61 -11.07
CA GLU A 39 24.44 -11.63 -11.66
C GLU A 39 22.99 -12.13 -11.69
N VAL A 40 22.75 -13.35 -12.18
CA VAL A 40 21.40 -13.93 -12.25
C VAL A 40 20.79 -14.10 -10.86
N THR A 41 21.57 -14.55 -9.87
CA THR A 41 21.09 -14.70 -8.49
C THR A 41 20.77 -13.35 -7.87
N GLY A 42 21.62 -12.34 -8.06
CA GLY A 42 21.35 -10.97 -7.60
C GLY A 42 20.10 -10.36 -8.23
N LEU A 43 19.94 -10.49 -9.54
CA LEU A 43 18.75 -10.01 -10.26
C LEU A 43 17.48 -10.74 -9.82
N ARG A 44 17.56 -12.07 -9.64
CA ARG A 44 16.42 -12.87 -9.17
C ARG A 44 16.00 -12.47 -7.77
N GLU A 45 16.96 -12.22 -6.89
CA GLU A 45 16.68 -11.79 -5.52
C GLU A 45 16.10 -10.38 -5.48
N ALA A 46 16.64 -9.44 -6.25
CA ALA A 46 16.08 -8.11 -6.40
C ALA A 46 14.64 -8.14 -6.95
N ALA A 47 14.38 -8.98 -7.95
CA ALA A 47 13.04 -9.18 -8.51
C ALA A 47 12.07 -9.83 -7.51
N ARG A 48 12.56 -10.76 -6.66
CA ARG A 48 11.77 -11.37 -5.59
C ARG A 48 11.36 -10.32 -4.56
N ILE A 49 12.30 -9.54 -4.06
CA ILE A 49 12.05 -8.50 -3.06
C ILE A 49 11.07 -7.45 -3.60
N SER A 50 11.28 -6.96 -4.82
CA SER A 50 10.38 -5.99 -5.44
C SER A 50 8.98 -6.56 -5.67
N GLY A 51 8.88 -7.84 -6.07
CA GLY A 51 7.61 -8.55 -6.21
C GLY A 51 6.85 -8.68 -4.89
N GLU A 52 7.54 -9.01 -3.79
CA GLU A 52 6.95 -9.08 -2.45
C GLU A 52 6.44 -7.71 -1.97
N MET A 53 7.22 -6.64 -2.20
CA MET A 53 6.83 -5.27 -1.85
C MET A 53 5.59 -4.82 -2.64
N LEU A 54 5.54 -5.13 -3.94
CA LEU A 54 4.40 -4.79 -4.79
C LEU A 54 3.14 -5.53 -4.36
N ALA A 55 3.24 -6.83 -4.09
CA ALA A 55 2.12 -7.63 -3.60
C ALA A 55 1.59 -7.13 -2.25
N ALA A 56 2.47 -6.73 -1.32
CA ALA A 56 2.08 -6.15 -0.04
C ALA A 56 1.36 -4.81 -0.22
N ARG A 57 1.87 -3.93 -1.09
CA ARG A 57 1.23 -2.65 -1.44
C ARG A 57 -0.16 -2.88 -2.03
N ASP A 58 -0.29 -3.77 -2.99
CA ASP A 58 -1.57 -4.03 -3.67
C ASP A 58 -2.59 -4.65 -2.71
N ALA A 59 -2.15 -5.48 -1.75
CA ALA A 59 -3.02 -6.00 -0.69
C ALA A 59 -3.55 -4.88 0.24
N ILE A 60 -2.70 -3.91 0.60
CA ILE A 60 -3.11 -2.74 1.38
C ILE A 60 -4.13 -1.92 0.58
N ASP A 61 -3.83 -1.63 -0.69
CA ASP A 61 -4.68 -0.81 -1.55
C ASP A 61 -6.08 -1.43 -1.74
N LEU A 62 -6.13 -2.75 -2.01
CA LEU A 62 -7.39 -3.49 -2.11
C LEU A 62 -8.20 -3.40 -0.83
N LYS A 63 -7.56 -3.63 0.33
CA LYS A 63 -8.23 -3.56 1.63
C LYS A 63 -8.82 -2.17 1.90
N ARG A 64 -8.03 -1.11 1.69
CA ARG A 64 -8.47 0.28 1.94
C ARG A 64 -9.57 0.72 0.97
N THR A 65 -9.52 0.27 -0.27
CA THR A 65 -10.58 0.53 -1.25
C THR A 65 -11.90 -0.13 -0.83
N LEU A 66 -11.85 -1.40 -0.41
CA LEU A 66 -13.05 -2.10 0.07
C LEU A 66 -13.63 -1.45 1.34
N GLU A 67 -12.78 -1.05 2.29
CA GLU A 67 -13.22 -0.35 3.50
C GLU A 67 -13.82 1.03 3.16
N LEU A 68 -13.25 1.76 2.20
CA LEU A 68 -13.78 3.05 1.72
C LEU A 68 -15.14 2.89 1.06
N ASP A 69 -15.30 1.91 0.18
CA ASP A 69 -16.56 1.65 -0.52
C ASP A 69 -17.65 1.22 0.45
N HIS A 70 -17.32 0.42 1.46
CA HIS A 70 -18.25 0.07 2.53
C HIS A 70 -18.69 1.29 3.34
N GLU A 71 -17.76 2.17 3.75
CA GLU A 71 -18.09 3.40 4.48
C GLU A 71 -18.96 4.35 3.64
N ARG A 72 -18.66 4.49 2.34
CA ARG A 72 -19.47 5.28 1.39
C ARG A 72 -20.86 4.69 1.20
N ALA A 73 -20.99 3.38 1.10
CA ALA A 73 -22.28 2.71 1.00
C ALA A 73 -23.14 2.98 2.25
N SER A 74 -22.55 2.89 3.44
CA SER A 74 -23.22 3.21 4.70
C SER A 74 -23.64 4.69 4.78
N ASN A 75 -22.78 5.63 4.35
CA ASN A 75 -23.14 7.05 4.27
C ASN A 75 -24.28 7.31 3.28
N LEU A 76 -24.28 6.62 2.12
CA LEU A 76 -25.33 6.73 1.12
C LEU A 76 -26.66 6.20 1.64
N GLU A 77 -26.65 5.08 2.35
CA GLU A 77 -27.84 4.54 3.01
C GLU A 77 -28.40 5.53 4.03
N LEU A 78 -27.54 6.05 4.92
CA LEU A 78 -27.92 7.07 5.89
C LEU A 78 -28.52 8.31 5.20
N ARG A 79 -27.93 8.75 4.09
CA ARG A 79 -28.45 9.87 3.29
C ARG A 79 -29.86 9.60 2.80
N ARG A 80 -30.12 8.42 2.21
CA ARG A 80 -31.47 8.03 1.76
C ARG A 80 -32.46 8.00 2.92
N THR A 81 -32.10 7.40 4.05
CA THR A 81 -32.98 7.34 5.23
C THR A 81 -33.30 8.73 5.78
N VAL A 82 -32.36 9.67 5.73
CA VAL A 82 -32.59 11.07 6.14
C VAL A 82 -33.47 11.82 5.13
N ASP A 83 -33.25 11.61 3.83
CA ASP A 83 -34.03 12.24 2.76
C ASP A 83 -35.48 11.72 2.75
N ASP A 84 -35.70 10.43 3.04
CA ASP A 84 -37.01 9.79 3.18
C ASP A 84 -37.73 10.15 4.50
N GLY A 85 -37.07 10.92 5.39
CA GLY A 85 -37.61 11.32 6.69
C GLY A 85 -37.66 10.19 7.73
N GLY A 86 -37.07 9.03 7.44
CA GLY A 86 -36.96 7.90 8.35
C GLY A 86 -35.99 8.13 9.52
N GLN A 87 -35.03 9.04 9.34
CA GLN A 87 -34.09 9.45 10.39
C GLN A 87 -33.83 10.96 10.36
N ARG A 88 -33.59 11.56 11.54
CA ARG A 88 -33.28 12.99 11.68
C ARG A 88 -31.82 13.16 12.12
N LEU A 89 -31.12 14.11 11.51
CA LEU A 89 -29.79 14.53 11.94
C LEU A 89 -29.92 15.52 13.10
N LEU A 90 -29.82 15.04 14.33
CA LEU A 90 -29.97 15.88 15.52
C LEU A 90 -28.73 16.73 15.74
N ILE A 91 -28.93 17.99 16.14
CA ILE A 91 -27.84 18.89 16.56
C ILE A 91 -27.95 19.16 18.05
N ASN A 92 -26.81 19.25 18.74
CA ASN A 92 -26.79 19.70 20.12
C ASN A 92 -26.86 21.24 20.13
N ALA A 93 -28.08 21.77 20.20
CA ALA A 93 -28.34 23.19 20.25
C ALA A 93 -28.65 23.65 21.67
N THR A 94 -27.98 24.71 22.13
CA THR A 94 -28.40 25.47 23.31
C THR A 94 -29.24 26.65 22.85
N CYS A 95 -30.56 26.57 23.01
CA CYS A 95 -31.45 27.68 22.69
C CYS A 95 -31.45 28.68 23.85
N SER A 96 -31.11 29.94 23.61
CA SER A 96 -31.32 30.99 24.61
C SER A 96 -32.82 31.19 24.82
N ALA A 97 -33.25 31.30 26.07
CA ALA A 97 -34.64 31.62 26.39
C ALA A 97 -34.98 32.99 25.77
N ALA A 98 -36.09 33.07 25.03
CA ALA A 98 -36.57 34.33 24.48
C ALA A 98 -36.75 35.34 25.62
N GLY A 99 -36.17 36.54 25.45
CA GLY A 99 -36.21 37.62 26.43
C GLY A 99 -37.65 37.96 26.82
N THR A 100 -37.86 38.21 28.11
CA THR A 100 -39.14 38.46 28.77
C THR A 100 -39.76 39.81 28.40
N GLU A 101 -39.96 40.09 27.11
CA GLU A 101 -40.73 41.25 26.66
C GLU A 101 -42.04 40.77 26.05
N LYS A 102 -43.08 40.69 26.90
CA LYS A 102 -44.45 40.18 26.64
C LYS A 102 -44.60 38.66 26.70
N ALA A 103 -44.54 38.11 27.91
CA ALA A 103 -45.08 36.78 28.21
C ALA A 103 -46.62 36.82 28.07
N SER A 104 -47.11 36.61 26.85
CA SER A 104 -48.48 36.12 26.64
C SER A 104 -48.53 34.66 27.07
N ALA A 105 -49.55 34.28 27.83
CA ALA A 105 -49.80 32.90 28.26
C ALA A 105 -50.21 32.04 27.05
N GLY A 106 -49.27 31.74 26.17
CA GLY A 106 -49.41 30.76 25.10
C GLY A 106 -48.85 29.43 25.59
N GLY A 107 -49.65 28.37 25.48
CA GLY A 107 -49.27 27.02 25.92
C GLY A 107 -47.89 26.61 25.43
N VAL A 108 -47.15 25.89 26.29
CA VAL A 108 -45.84 25.34 25.98
C VAL A 108 -45.99 24.43 24.76
N ALA A 109 -45.60 24.91 23.58
CA ALA A 109 -45.55 24.09 22.40
C ALA A 109 -44.44 23.05 22.62
N ASP A 110 -44.75 21.76 22.44
CA ASP A 110 -43.75 20.70 22.37
C ASP A 110 -42.86 20.97 21.16
N ALA A 111 -41.78 21.72 21.39
CA ALA A 111 -40.80 22.03 20.37
C ALA A 111 -40.05 20.73 20.04
N LYS A 112 -40.10 20.31 18.77
CA LYS A 112 -39.33 19.16 18.30
C LYS A 112 -37.83 19.41 18.57
N PRO A 113 -37.05 18.37 18.89
CA PRO A 113 -35.60 18.47 19.02
C PRO A 113 -34.97 19.13 17.79
N ALA A 114 -33.96 19.96 18.02
CA ALA A 114 -33.23 20.67 16.97
C ALA A 114 -32.59 19.67 15.98
N GLU A 115 -32.80 19.93 14.69
CA GLU A 115 -32.23 19.13 13.60
C GLU A 115 -31.35 19.99 12.69
N LEU A 116 -30.45 19.33 11.97
CA LEU A 116 -29.66 19.96 10.93
C LEU A 116 -30.59 20.50 9.84
N ALA A 117 -30.41 21.78 9.53
CA ALA A 117 -31.18 22.47 8.49
C ALA A 117 -31.02 21.76 7.14
N ALA A 118 -32.10 21.73 6.35
CA ALA A 118 -32.17 20.93 5.12
C ALA A 118 -31.11 21.35 4.08
N ASP A 119 -30.76 22.63 4.05
CA ASP A 119 -29.71 23.22 3.22
C ASP A 119 -28.28 22.81 3.64
N ALA A 120 -28.05 22.49 4.92
CA ALA A 120 -26.77 22.04 5.43
C ALA A 120 -26.55 20.51 5.34
N ARG A 121 -27.60 19.73 5.01
CA ARG A 121 -27.50 18.26 4.89
C ARG A 121 -26.53 17.80 3.78
N PRO A 122 -26.50 18.39 2.58
CA PRO A 122 -25.55 18.01 1.54
C PRO A 122 -24.10 18.16 2.01
N ASP A 123 -23.77 19.30 2.62
CA ASP A 123 -22.42 19.57 3.13
C ASP A 123 -22.00 18.57 4.20
N TYR A 124 -22.92 18.21 5.12
CA TYR A 124 -22.69 17.19 6.12
C TYR A 124 -22.30 15.84 5.51
N PHE A 125 -23.02 15.37 4.49
CA PHE A 125 -22.69 14.10 3.82
C PHE A 125 -21.39 14.19 3.03
N THR A 126 -21.12 15.30 2.36
CA THR A 126 -19.83 15.55 1.72
C THR A 126 -18.67 15.48 2.71
N LEU A 127 -18.81 16.10 3.88
CA LEU A 127 -17.82 16.04 4.96
C LEU A 127 -17.59 14.61 5.46
N ARG A 128 -18.65 13.82 5.60
CA ARG A 128 -18.53 12.40 6.00
C ARG A 128 -17.78 11.57 4.96
N ASP A 129 -18.03 11.79 3.68
CA ASP A 129 -17.33 11.07 2.60
C ASP A 129 -15.85 11.47 2.51
N GLN A 130 -15.53 12.75 2.71
CA GLN A 130 -14.16 13.23 2.80
C GLN A 130 -13.45 12.66 4.04
N LEU A 131 -14.15 12.55 5.16
CA LEU A 131 -13.60 11.93 6.37
C LEU A 131 -13.31 10.44 6.17
N ALA A 132 -14.22 9.69 5.54
CA ALA A 132 -14.01 8.30 5.19
C ALA A 132 -12.77 8.13 4.29
N LEU A 133 -12.67 8.94 3.23
CA LEU A 133 -11.52 8.92 2.32
C LEU A 133 -10.21 9.22 3.05
N SER A 134 -10.15 10.33 3.79
CA SER A 134 -8.93 10.73 4.51
C SER A 134 -8.50 9.71 5.56
N LYS A 135 -9.46 9.12 6.29
CA LYS A 135 -9.22 8.03 7.22
C LYS A 135 -8.56 6.84 6.53
N GLN A 136 -9.12 6.40 5.39
CA GLN A 136 -8.58 5.26 4.65
C GLN A 136 -7.20 5.55 4.04
N MET A 137 -6.96 6.77 3.57
CA MET A 137 -5.62 7.20 3.13
C MET A 137 -4.59 7.17 4.25
N ILE A 138 -4.93 7.70 5.43
CA ILE A 138 -4.03 7.73 6.59
C ILE A 138 -3.72 6.29 7.05
N LEU A 139 -4.75 5.45 7.16
CA LEU A 139 -4.59 4.06 7.55
C LEU A 139 -3.84 3.23 6.51
N GLY A 140 -4.00 3.53 5.22
CA GLY A 140 -3.21 2.93 4.14
C GLY A 140 -1.74 3.32 4.22
N LEU A 141 -1.44 4.59 4.51
CA LEU A 141 -0.07 5.07 4.68
C LEU A 141 0.61 4.45 5.90
N GLN A 142 -0.11 4.33 7.02
CA GLN A 142 0.40 3.64 8.21
C GLN A 142 0.73 2.18 7.91
N ASP A 143 -0.20 1.45 7.29
CA ASP A 143 0.04 0.05 6.90
C ASP A 143 1.22 -0.09 5.95
N TYR A 144 1.35 0.81 4.97
CA TYR A 144 2.46 0.80 4.03
C TYR A 144 3.82 0.97 4.74
N VAL A 145 3.92 1.95 5.65
CA VAL A 145 5.15 2.15 6.42
C VAL A 145 5.48 0.91 7.26
N HIS A 146 4.49 0.34 7.94
CA HIS A 146 4.72 -0.82 8.82
C HIS A 146 5.00 -2.13 8.09
N GLN A 147 4.39 -2.36 6.93
CA GLN A 147 4.46 -3.66 6.23
C GLN A 147 5.47 -3.66 5.07
N VAL A 148 5.75 -2.50 4.47
CA VAL A 148 6.61 -2.37 3.29
C VAL A 148 7.92 -1.65 3.62
N CYS A 149 7.89 -0.52 4.35
CA CYS A 149 9.11 0.26 4.62
C CYS A 149 9.95 -0.26 5.79
N LEU A 150 9.31 -0.72 6.87
CA LEU A 150 9.99 -1.20 8.09
C LEU A 150 10.27 -2.71 8.08
N ARG A 151 10.05 -3.34 6.94
CA ARG A 151 10.37 -4.76 6.68
C ARG A 151 11.85 -4.89 6.31
#